data_AF-A6KIL6-F1
#
_entry.id   AF-A6KIL6-F1
#
_cell.length_a   1.000
_cell.length_b   1.000
_cell.length_c   1.000
_cell.angle_alpha   90.00
_cell.angle_beta   90.00
_cell.angle_gamma   90.00
#
_symmetry.space_group_name_H-M   'P 1'
#
loop_
_entity.id
_entity.type
_entity.pdbx_description
1 polymer ?
#
loop_
_entity_poly.entity_id
_entity_poly.type
_entity_poly.pdbx_seq_one_letter_code
_entity_poly.pdbx_strand_id
1 'polypeptide(L)'
;MAESPAFLSAQDVGSFAYLTIKDRTPQILTKVIDTLHRHKSEFFEKHGEEGVEAEKKAISLLSKLRNELQTDKPIIPLVDKCVDTDIWNQYLEYQRSLLNEGDGEPRWFFSPWLFVECYMYRRIHEAIMQRQGHSQ
;
A
#
# COMPACT_ATOMS: atom_id res chain seq x y z
N MET A 1 21.82 -0.43 29.80
CA MET A 1 21.31 -1.31 28.72
C MET A 1 21.54 -0.56 27.43
N ALA A 2 22.09 -1.18 26.38
CA ALA A 2 22.29 -0.49 25.11
C ALA A 2 20.93 -0.18 24.49
N GLU A 3 20.73 1.05 24.00
CA GLU A 3 19.52 1.42 23.27
C GLU A 3 19.43 0.62 21.97
N SER A 4 18.21 0.24 21.59
CA SER A 4 17.96 -0.42 20.31
C SER A 4 18.28 0.54 19.17
N PRO A 5 18.95 0.07 18.09
CA PRO A 5 19.25 0.91 16.95
C PRO A 5 17.97 1.36 16.24
N ALA A 6 18.06 2.49 15.53
CA ALA A 6 16.97 2.96 14.69
C ALA A 6 16.63 1.93 13.58
N PHE A 7 15.35 1.90 13.19
CA PHE A 7 14.90 1.06 12.08
C PHE A 7 15.54 1.52 10.77
N LEU A 8 15.79 0.58 9.85
CA LEU A 8 16.04 0.94 8.46
C LEU A 8 14.80 1.63 7.90
N SER A 9 14.99 2.77 7.24
CA SER A 9 13.96 3.55 6.60
C SER A 9 14.51 4.16 5.31
N ALA A 10 13.64 4.75 4.50
CA ALA A 10 14.05 5.49 3.30
C ALA A 10 14.41 6.95 3.61
N GLN A 11 14.80 7.26 4.85
CA GLN A 11 15.29 8.61 5.20
C GLN A 11 16.72 8.83 4.70
N ASP A 12 17.56 7.79 4.76
CA ASP A 12 18.91 7.83 4.18
C ASP A 12 18.84 7.55 2.67
N VAL A 13 19.09 8.58 1.87
CA VAL A 13 19.08 8.53 0.40
C VAL A 13 20.15 7.60 -0.20
N GLY A 14 21.21 7.28 0.55
CA GLY A 14 22.24 6.33 0.13
C GLY A 14 21.89 4.87 0.47
N SER A 15 20.83 4.66 1.24
CA SER A 15 20.45 3.32 1.72
C SER A 15 19.75 2.49 0.64
N PHE A 16 19.86 1.18 0.81
CA PHE A 16 19.10 0.23 -0.02
C PHE A 16 17.58 0.33 0.22
N ALA A 17 17.15 0.76 1.41
CA ALA A 17 15.75 1.00 1.71
C ALA A 17 15.20 2.15 0.85
N TYR A 18 15.94 3.26 0.74
CA TYR A 18 15.57 4.36 -0.15
C TYR A 18 15.47 3.92 -1.62
N LEU A 19 16.47 3.19 -2.12
CA LEU A 19 16.44 2.62 -3.48
C LEU A 19 15.19 1.73 -3.69
N THR A 20 14.85 0.92 -2.70
CA THR A 20 13.71 -0.01 -2.78
C THR A 20 12.38 0.74 -2.79
N ILE A 21 12.18 1.71 -1.89
CA ILE A 21 10.95 2.50 -1.83
C ILE A 21 10.82 3.40 -3.05
N LYS A 22 11.90 4.05 -3.49
CA LYS A 22 11.87 5.00 -4.61
C LYS A 22 11.70 4.34 -5.97
N ASP A 23 12.42 3.26 -6.24
CA ASP A 23 12.52 2.72 -7.60
C ASP A 23 11.83 1.35 -7.74
N ARG A 24 12.09 0.42 -6.81
CA ARG A 24 11.59 -0.96 -6.95
C ARG A 24 10.11 -1.08 -6.67
N THR A 25 9.62 -0.41 -5.63
CA THR A 25 8.22 -0.51 -5.20
C THR A 25 7.24 0.05 -6.24
N PRO A 26 7.50 1.21 -6.88
CA PRO A 26 6.69 1.68 -8.01
C PRO A 26 6.71 0.76 -9.22
N GLN A 27 7.85 0.11 -9.51
CA GLN A 27 7.94 -0.89 -10.57
C GLN A 27 7.09 -2.12 -10.27
N ILE A 28 7.06 -2.59 -9.02
CA ILE A 28 6.20 -3.69 -8.59
C ILE A 28 4.72 -3.32 -8.81
N LEU A 29 4.28 -2.16 -8.31
CA LEU A 29 2.90 -1.70 -8.48
C LEU A 29 2.51 -1.56 -9.96
N THR A 30 3.43 -1.07 -10.79
CA THR A 30 3.21 -0.97 -12.25
C THR A 30 3.02 -2.35 -12.88
N LYS A 31 3.84 -3.34 -12.51
CA LYS A 31 3.68 -4.72 -12.98
C LYS A 31 2.37 -5.36 -12.52
N VAL A 32 1.88 -5.05 -11.31
CA VAL A 32 0.57 -5.53 -10.85
C VAL A 32 -0.56 -4.93 -11.69
N ILE A 33 -0.52 -3.61 -11.95
CA ILE A 33 -1.49 -2.93 -12.82
C ILE A 33 -1.48 -3.53 -14.24
N ASP A 34 -0.29 -3.70 -14.83
CA ASP A 34 -0.13 -4.31 -16.15
C ASP A 34 -0.65 -5.75 -16.20
N THR A 35 -0.57 -6.46 -15.08
CA THR A 35 -1.10 -7.83 -14.98
C THR A 35 -2.63 -7.81 -14.97
N LEU A 36 -3.29 -6.93 -14.22
CA LEU A 36 -4.75 -6.81 -14.25
C LEU A 36 -5.24 -6.45 -15.66
N HIS A 37 -4.60 -5.49 -16.31
CA HIS A 37 -4.99 -5.05 -17.66
C HIS A 37 -4.89 -6.18 -18.69
N ARG A 38 -3.87 -7.05 -18.59
CA ARG A 38 -3.71 -8.20 -19.49
C ARG A 38 -4.77 -9.29 -19.28
N HIS A 39 -5.36 -9.40 -18.10
CA HIS A 39 -6.39 -10.39 -17.78
C HIS A 39 -7.82 -9.86 -18.02
N LYS A 40 -7.99 -8.63 -18.50
CA LYS A 40 -9.31 -8.04 -18.80
C LYS A 40 -10.22 -8.95 -19.62
N SER A 41 -9.70 -9.54 -20.69
CA SER A 41 -10.48 -10.46 -21.55
C SER A 41 -10.92 -11.71 -20.80
N GLU A 42 -10.06 -12.27 -19.94
CA GLU A 42 -10.39 -13.42 -19.09
C GLU A 42 -11.45 -13.05 -18.03
N PHE A 43 -11.35 -11.87 -17.42
CA PHE A 43 -12.35 -11.38 -16.48
C PHE A 43 -13.70 -11.18 -17.15
N PHE A 44 -13.73 -10.66 -18.38
CA PHE A 44 -14.95 -10.55 -19.16
C PHE A 44 -15.56 -11.92 -19.50
N GLU A 45 -14.74 -12.88 -19.92
CA GLU A 45 -15.22 -14.22 -20.27
C GLU A 45 -15.82 -14.95 -19.06
N LYS A 46 -15.21 -14.82 -17.88
CA LYS A 46 -15.65 -15.53 -16.66
C LYS A 46 -16.74 -14.81 -15.86
N HIS A 47 -16.77 -13.49 -15.90
CA HIS A 47 -17.58 -12.65 -15.01
C HIS A 47 -18.36 -11.54 -15.72
N GLY A 48 -18.28 -11.46 -17.06
CA GLY A 48 -18.97 -10.44 -17.86
C GLY A 48 -18.48 -9.02 -17.56
N GLU A 49 -19.37 -8.05 -17.74
CA GLU A 49 -19.09 -6.63 -17.48
C GLU A 49 -18.72 -6.38 -16.01
N GLU A 50 -19.28 -7.13 -15.05
CA GLU A 50 -18.95 -6.99 -13.63
C GLU A 50 -17.46 -7.25 -13.35
N GLY A 51 -16.87 -8.24 -14.05
CA GLY A 51 -15.45 -8.54 -13.97
C GLY A 51 -14.57 -7.40 -14.49
N VAL A 52 -14.98 -6.78 -15.60
CA VAL A 52 -14.26 -5.64 -16.20
C VAL A 52 -14.37 -4.39 -15.32
N GLU A 53 -15.54 -4.14 -14.72
CA GLU A 53 -15.70 -3.01 -13.80
C GLU A 53 -14.92 -3.22 -12.49
N ALA A 54 -14.85 -4.45 -11.98
CA ALA A 54 -14.00 -4.79 -10.84
C ALA A 54 -12.50 -4.59 -11.16
N GLU A 55 -12.05 -5.00 -12.35
CA GLU A 55 -10.68 -4.79 -12.83
C GLU A 55 -10.34 -3.29 -12.91
N LYS A 56 -11.19 -2.46 -13.55
CA LYS A 56 -11.00 -1.01 -13.61
C LYS A 56 -10.91 -0.37 -12.23
N LYS A 57 -11.76 -0.80 -11.29
CA LYS A 57 -11.74 -0.30 -9.91
C LYS A 57 -10.43 -0.66 -9.22
N ALA A 58 -9.98 -1.91 -9.32
CA ALA A 58 -8.70 -2.35 -8.74
C ALA A 58 -7.52 -1.55 -9.32
N ILE A 59 -7.47 -1.35 -10.64
CA ILE A 59 -6.44 -0.54 -11.31
C ILE A 59 -6.45 0.91 -10.80
N SER A 60 -7.63 1.51 -10.61
CA SER A 60 -7.77 2.87 -10.07
C SER A 60 -7.18 2.97 -8.65
N LEU A 61 -7.52 2.02 -7.78
CA LEU A 61 -7.01 1.96 -6.40
C LEU A 61 -5.48 1.75 -6.35
N LEU A 62 -4.94 0.87 -7.19
CA LEU A 62 -3.50 0.62 -7.27
C LEU A 62 -2.74 1.81 -7.87
N SER A 63 -3.35 2.52 -8.81
CA SER A 63 -2.77 3.75 -9.38
C SER A 63 -2.70 4.86 -8.33
N LYS A 64 -3.75 4.98 -7.50
CA LYS A 64 -3.77 5.87 -6.32
C LYS A 64 -2.68 5.49 -5.32
N LEU A 65 -2.56 4.20 -4.97
CA LEU A 65 -1.51 3.69 -4.07
C LEU A 65 -0.11 4.03 -4.59
N ARG A 66 0.14 3.85 -5.89
CA ARG A 66 1.43 4.20 -6.52
C ARG A 66 1.72 5.70 -6.41
N ASN A 67 0.71 6.55 -6.64
CA ASN A 67 0.87 8.00 -6.50
C ASN A 67 1.14 8.42 -5.05
N GLU A 68 0.42 7.84 -4.09
CA GLU A 68 0.63 8.06 -2.65
C GLU A 68 2.09 7.77 -2.27
N LEU A 69 2.60 6.64 -2.71
CA LEU A 69 3.99 6.24 -2.49
C LEU A 69 4.98 7.21 -3.14
N GLN A 70 4.81 7.50 -4.43
CA GLN A 70 5.75 8.36 -5.17
C GLN A 70 5.78 9.81 -4.68
N THR A 71 4.69 10.29 -4.06
CA THR A 71 4.56 11.65 -3.53
C THR A 71 4.70 11.72 -2.01
N ASP A 72 5.18 10.64 -1.39
CA ASP A 72 5.41 10.51 0.05
C ASP A 72 4.21 10.96 0.91
N LYS A 73 3.01 10.54 0.50
CA LYS A 73 1.78 10.82 1.27
C LYS A 73 1.81 10.12 2.63
N PRO A 74 1.08 10.65 3.63
CA PRO A 74 0.84 9.93 4.86
C PRO A 74 0.20 8.56 4.61
N ILE A 75 0.60 7.57 5.41
CA ILE A 75 0.02 6.23 5.45
C ILE A 75 -1.37 6.34 6.07
N ILE A 76 -2.38 5.78 5.39
CA ILE A 76 -3.78 5.86 5.78
C ILE A 76 -4.28 4.53 6.37
N PRO A 77 -5.28 4.56 7.27
CA PRO A 77 -5.92 3.35 7.76
C PRO A 77 -6.51 2.50 6.62
N LEU A 78 -6.48 1.18 6.80
CA LEU A 78 -7.17 0.22 5.94
C LEU A 78 -8.68 0.27 6.23
N VAL A 79 -9.47 0.05 5.18
CA VAL A 79 -10.94 0.22 5.20
C VAL A 79 -11.70 -1.01 4.70
N ASP A 80 -11.00 -2.09 4.33
CA ASP A 80 -11.66 -3.36 4.00
C ASP A 80 -12.17 -4.10 5.23
N LYS A 81 -12.94 -5.18 4.99
CA LYS A 81 -13.52 -6.03 6.04
C LYS A 81 -12.73 -7.33 6.23
N CYS A 82 -11.43 -7.29 6.02
CA CYS A 82 -10.58 -8.46 6.22
C CYS A 82 -10.31 -8.67 7.73
N VAL A 83 -9.99 -9.90 8.12
CA VAL A 83 -9.81 -10.27 9.53
C VAL A 83 -8.69 -9.50 10.23
N ASP A 84 -7.70 -9.04 9.48
CA ASP A 84 -6.50 -8.36 9.98
C ASP A 84 -6.59 -6.84 9.93
N THR A 85 -7.68 -6.26 9.41
CA THR A 85 -7.82 -4.81 9.19
C THR A 85 -7.64 -4.03 10.49
N ASP A 86 -8.29 -4.47 11.56
CA ASP A 86 -8.19 -3.82 12.87
C ASP A 86 -6.78 -3.95 13.47
N ILE A 87 -6.11 -5.09 13.27
CA ILE A 87 -4.73 -5.31 13.73
C ILE A 87 -3.77 -4.37 13.01
N TRP A 88 -3.93 -4.21 11.69
CA TRP A 88 -3.14 -3.28 10.89
C TRP A 88 -3.36 -1.82 11.31
N ASN A 89 -4.60 -1.43 11.55
CA ASN A 89 -4.92 -0.07 11.98
C ASN A 89 -4.37 0.21 13.39
N GLN A 90 -4.46 -0.75 14.31
CA GLN A 90 -3.80 -0.66 15.62
C GLN A 90 -2.27 -0.54 15.48
N TYR A 91 -1.65 -1.28 14.56
CA TYR A 91 -0.22 -1.18 14.30
C TYR A 91 0.16 0.19 13.70
N LEU A 92 -0.67 0.77 12.83
CA LEU A 92 -0.48 2.14 12.34
C LEU A 92 -0.56 3.17 13.47
N GLU A 93 -1.53 3.06 14.38
CA GLU A 93 -1.58 3.95 15.56
C GLU A 93 -0.38 3.76 16.48
N TYR A 94 0.12 2.54 16.62
CA TYR A 94 1.38 2.29 17.31
C TYR A 94 2.57 2.96 16.59
N GLN A 95 2.67 2.87 15.27
CA GLN A 95 3.71 3.59 14.51
C GLN A 95 3.62 5.11 14.70
N ARG A 96 2.41 5.67 14.76
CA ARG A 96 2.20 7.10 15.09
C ARG A 96 2.70 7.45 16.49
N SER A 97 2.46 6.60 17.49
CA SER A 97 2.89 6.89 18.87
C SER A 97 4.41 6.84 19.07
N LEU A 98 5.15 6.29 18.11
CA LEU A 98 6.62 6.32 18.10
C LEU A 98 7.21 7.63 17.53
N LEU A 99 6.37 8.51 16.97
CA LEU A 99 6.80 9.77 16.37
C LEU A 99 6.89 10.90 17.41
N ASN A 100 7.87 11.78 17.24
CA ASN A 100 7.95 13.03 18.01
C ASN A 100 7.06 14.11 17.39
N GLU A 101 6.76 15.18 18.14
CA GLU A 101 5.91 16.30 17.69
C GLU A 101 6.38 16.96 16.37
N GLY A 102 7.67 16.84 16.01
CA GLY A 102 8.23 17.37 14.76
C GLY A 102 8.22 16.40 13.57
N ASP A 103 7.97 15.10 13.80
CA ASP A 103 8.10 14.07 12.76
C ASP A 103 6.87 14.00 11.84
N GLY A 104 5.72 14.55 12.28
CA GLY A 104 4.47 14.57 11.53
C GLY A 104 3.76 13.21 11.54
N GLU A 105 3.28 12.78 10.38
CA GLU A 105 2.58 11.49 10.22
C GLU A 105 3.50 10.41 9.61
N PRO A 106 3.25 9.11 9.90
CA PRO A 106 3.91 8.02 9.21
C PRO A 106 3.72 8.15 7.70
N ARG A 107 4.81 8.17 6.96
CA ARG A 107 4.85 8.31 5.49
C ARG A 107 5.86 7.34 4.87
N TRP A 108 5.80 7.17 3.56
CA TRP A 108 6.53 6.13 2.81
C TRP A 108 8.04 6.22 2.95
N PHE A 109 8.59 7.44 2.96
CA PHE A 109 10.04 7.64 3.04
C PHE A 109 10.55 7.77 4.49
N PHE A 110 9.65 8.02 5.44
CA PHE A 110 10.03 8.24 6.84
C PHE A 110 9.94 6.98 7.70
N SER A 111 8.85 6.22 7.54
CA SER A 111 8.50 5.11 8.44
C SER A 111 9.45 3.91 8.26
N PRO A 112 9.48 2.96 9.22
CA PRO A 112 10.30 1.76 9.10
C PRO A 112 10.06 1.02 7.79
N TRP A 113 11.14 0.70 7.06
CA TRP A 113 11.07 0.06 5.73
C TRP A 113 10.25 -1.23 5.75
N LEU A 114 10.43 -2.06 6.78
CA LEU A 114 9.64 -3.29 6.96
C LEU A 114 8.13 -2.99 7.01
N PHE A 115 7.73 -1.97 7.77
CA PHE A 115 6.31 -1.58 7.86
C PHE A 115 5.79 -1.09 6.51
N VAL A 116 6.53 -0.20 5.85
CA VAL A 116 6.12 0.39 4.56
C VAL A 116 5.97 -0.67 3.47
N GLU A 117 6.91 -1.61 3.39
CA GLU A 117 6.88 -2.69 2.39
C GLU A 117 5.71 -3.66 2.66
N CYS A 118 5.50 -4.08 3.91
CA CYS A 118 4.36 -4.93 4.25
C CYS A 118 3.02 -4.21 4.03
N TYR A 119 2.93 -2.92 4.38
CA TYR A 119 1.73 -2.10 4.16
C TYR A 119 1.40 -1.97 2.67
N MET A 120 2.42 -1.83 1.81
CA MET A 120 2.24 -1.80 0.36
C MET A 120 1.52 -3.05 -0.15
N TYR A 121 2.02 -4.24 0.21
CA TYR A 121 1.39 -5.51 -0.19
C TYR A 121 -0.01 -5.66 0.41
N ARG A 122 -0.24 -5.20 1.64
CA ARG A 122 -1.57 -5.24 2.26
C ARG A 122 -2.58 -4.32 1.58
N ARG A 123 -2.15 -3.15 1.09
CA ARG A 123 -2.96 -2.23 0.27
C ARG A 123 -3.23 -2.80 -1.13
N ILE A 124 -2.31 -3.57 -1.72
CA ILE A 124 -2.60 -4.34 -2.94
C ILE A 124 -3.74 -5.33 -2.65
N HIS A 125 -3.64 -6.11 -1.57
CA HIS A 125 -4.67 -7.07 -1.20
C HIS A 125 -6.03 -6.38 -0.94
N GLU A 126 -6.03 -5.25 -0.23
CA GLU A 126 -7.23 -4.43 -0.03
C GLU A 126 -7.88 -4.04 -1.36
N ALA A 127 -7.10 -3.56 -2.34
CA ALA A 127 -7.61 -3.17 -3.64
C ALA A 127 -8.29 -4.31 -4.41
N ILE A 128 -7.84 -5.56 -4.20
CA ILE A 128 -8.43 -6.76 -4.82
C ILE A 128 -9.65 -7.24 -4.04
N MET A 129 -9.65 -7.16 -2.71
CA MET A 129 -10.75 -7.64 -1.87
C MET A 129 -11.93 -6.65 -1.75
N GLN A 130 -11.75 -5.39 -2.14
CA GLN A 130 -12.79 -4.36 -2.08
C GLN A 130 -13.97 -4.69 -3.00
N ARG A 131 -14.94 -5.43 -2.46
CA ARG A 131 -16.21 -5.77 -3.14
C ARG A 131 -16.91 -4.51 -3.64
N GLN A 132 -17.60 -4.64 -4.77
CA GLN A 132 -18.60 -3.65 -5.16
C GLN A 132 -19.70 -3.67 -4.10
N GLY A 133 -19.81 -2.58 -3.34
CA GLY A 133 -20.96 -2.39 -2.48
C GLY A 133 -22.19 -2.25 -3.37
N HIS A 134 -23.00 -3.29 -3.45
CA HIS A 134 -24.37 -3.13 -3.85
C HIS A 134 -25.02 -2.26 -2.76
N SER A 135 -25.25 -0.98 -3.05
CA SER A 135 -26.32 -0.26 -2.38
C SER A 135 -27.59 -1.02 -2.69
N GLN A 136 -28.09 -1.76 -1.70
CA GLN A 136 -29.51 -2.08 -1.62
C GLN A 136 -30.29 -0.82 -1.27
#